data_AF-A0A935UZY4-F1
#
_entry.id   AF-A0A935UZY4-F1
#
_cell.length_a   1.000
_cell.length_b   1.000
_cell.length_c   1.000
_cell.angle_alpha   90.00
_cell.angle_beta   90.00
_cell.angle_gamma   90.00
#
_symmetry.space_group_name_H-M   'P 1'
#
loop_
_entity.id
_entity.type
_entity.pdbx_description
1 polymer ?
#
loop_
_entity_poly.entity_id
_entity_poly.type
_entity_poly.pdbx_seq_one_letter_code
_entity_poly.pdbx_strand_id
1 'polypeptide(L)'
;MSRPSAVNAALLGASLAPMPGLLIALGVSVLNPWFIDSVGLLLLLLVLAPAVVGAVFGGLIGLRRPRARAPRAPVALTGAAALALALWPEPRPDPVKVLVVGIDGATYDLIDPMIAAGELPALKSMATEGSRGVLMSMEPMFSPLLWTTMASGRPPEEHGIHGFHTRATDVLVPRLWDIAESEGLRIGIYKWLVTYPRAPRRASSCRAGWPRRRRPSPPS
;
A
#
# COMPACT_ATOMS: atom_id res chain seq x y z
N MET A 1 35.06 24.10 -41.26
CA MET A 1 33.70 23.64 -40.91
C MET A 1 33.80 22.32 -40.16
N SER A 2 33.49 22.30 -38.85
CA SER A 2 33.68 21.14 -37.97
C SER A 2 32.63 20.05 -38.22
N ARG A 3 33.07 18.81 -38.45
CA ARG A 3 32.19 17.62 -38.54
C ARG A 3 31.34 17.51 -37.26
N PRO A 4 30.01 17.30 -37.33
CA PRO A 4 29.25 16.94 -36.13
C PRO A 4 29.69 15.55 -35.67
N SER A 5 30.04 15.43 -34.39
CA SER A 5 30.58 14.21 -33.77
C SER A 5 29.44 13.25 -33.41
N ALA A 6 29.76 11.95 -33.27
CA ALA A 6 28.84 10.89 -32.82
C ALA A 6 28.06 11.27 -31.53
N VAL A 7 28.63 12.17 -30.71
CA VAL A 7 28.02 12.80 -29.54
C VAL A 7 26.68 13.48 -29.87
N ASN A 8 26.58 14.17 -31.01
CA ASN A 8 25.35 14.86 -31.39
C ASN A 8 24.21 13.87 -31.72
N ALA A 9 24.52 12.81 -32.45
CA ALA A 9 23.52 11.81 -32.79
C ALA A 9 23.04 11.03 -31.55
N ALA A 10 23.93 10.79 -30.59
CA ALA A 10 23.56 10.23 -29.28
C ALA A 10 22.59 11.13 -28.51
N LEU A 11 22.86 12.45 -28.46
CA LEU A 11 21.98 13.40 -27.76
C LEU A 11 20.56 13.47 -28.35
N LEU A 12 20.44 13.34 -29.68
CA LEU A 12 19.15 13.29 -30.39
C LEU A 12 18.36 12.01 -30.09
N GLY A 13 19.03 10.86 -30.07
CA GLY A 13 18.38 9.60 -29.71
C GLY A 13 17.91 9.58 -28.26
N ALA A 14 18.69 10.17 -27.35
CA ALA A 14 18.34 10.26 -25.93
C ALA A 14 17.08 11.11 -25.65
N SER A 15 16.80 12.09 -26.52
CA SER A 15 15.70 13.03 -26.32
C SER A 15 14.36 12.56 -26.93
N LEU A 16 14.39 11.73 -27.97
CA LEU A 16 13.18 11.23 -28.64
C LEU A 16 12.68 9.88 -28.09
N ALA A 17 13.60 9.01 -27.66
CA ALA A 17 13.26 7.67 -27.19
C ALA A 17 12.33 7.58 -25.97
N PRO A 18 12.36 8.50 -24.97
CA PRO A 18 11.50 8.39 -23.79
C PRO A 18 10.05 8.87 -23.98
N MET A 19 9.73 9.58 -25.07
CA MET A 19 8.42 10.23 -25.25
C MET A 19 7.22 9.24 -25.26
N PRO A 20 7.28 8.08 -25.94
CA PRO A 20 6.16 7.13 -25.93
C PRO A 20 5.95 6.49 -24.54
N GLY A 21 7.04 6.19 -23.84
CA GLY A 21 7.00 5.64 -22.49
C GLY A 21 6.38 6.61 -21.49
N LEU A 22 6.76 7.88 -21.58
CA LEU A 22 6.20 8.95 -20.75
C LEU A 22 4.67 9.08 -20.94
N LEU A 23 4.18 9.02 -22.18
CA LEU A 23 2.74 9.10 -22.49
C LEU A 23 1.94 7.91 -21.91
N ILE A 24 2.47 6.70 -22.02
CA ILE A 24 1.83 5.50 -21.46
C ILE A 24 1.80 5.58 -19.93
N ALA A 25 2.90 5.98 -19.30
CA ALA A 25 3.00 6.10 -17.85
C ALA A 25 2.05 7.17 -17.29
N LEU A 26 1.96 8.34 -17.94
CA LEU A 26 0.97 9.37 -17.60
C LEU A 26 -0.46 8.86 -17.73
N GLY A 27 -0.78 8.13 -18.81
CA GLY A 27 -2.11 7.56 -19.02
C GLY A 27 -2.50 6.54 -17.94
N VAL A 28 -1.60 5.61 -17.60
CA VAL A 28 -1.83 4.61 -16.53
C VAL A 28 -2.00 5.28 -15.17
N SER A 29 -1.21 6.31 -14.88
CA SER A 29 -1.27 7.04 -13.61
C SER A 29 -2.59 7.81 -13.42
N VAL A 30 -3.18 8.34 -14.50
CA VAL A 30 -4.48 9.04 -14.45
C VAL A 30 -5.64 8.04 -14.34
N LEU A 31 -5.56 6.90 -15.02
CA LEU A 31 -6.66 5.93 -15.08
C LEU A 31 -6.68 4.96 -13.89
N ASN A 32 -5.54 4.68 -13.28
CA ASN A 32 -5.45 3.70 -12.19
C ASN A 32 -4.38 4.07 -11.14
N PRO A 33 -4.65 5.06 -10.26
CA PRO A 33 -3.69 5.56 -9.27
C PRO A 33 -3.24 4.51 -8.23
N TRP A 34 -3.98 3.41 -8.09
CA TRP A 34 -3.80 2.41 -7.03
C TRP A 34 -2.85 1.27 -7.41
N PHE A 35 -2.47 1.16 -8.68
CA PHE A 35 -1.69 0.02 -9.18
C PHE A 35 -0.16 0.22 -9.07
N ILE A 36 0.31 1.43 -8.78
CA ILE A 36 1.73 1.78 -8.78
C ILE A 36 2.10 2.41 -7.44
N ASP A 37 2.83 1.66 -6.61
CA ASP A 37 3.28 2.10 -5.27
C ASP A 37 4.27 3.28 -5.31
N SER A 38 4.84 3.60 -6.49
CA SER A 38 5.81 4.68 -6.68
C SER A 38 5.81 5.19 -8.14
N VAL A 39 4.91 6.12 -8.44
CA VAL A 39 4.75 6.72 -9.78
C VAL A 39 6.05 7.38 -10.24
N GLY A 40 6.79 8.03 -9.34
CA GLY A 40 8.09 8.64 -9.61
C GLY A 40 9.17 7.64 -10.04
N LEU A 41 9.20 6.43 -9.46
CA LEU A 41 10.18 5.40 -9.82
C LEU A 41 9.85 4.76 -11.18
N LEU A 42 8.56 4.58 -11.46
CA LEU A 42 8.08 4.10 -12.75
C LEU A 42 8.38 5.10 -13.88
N LEU A 43 8.14 6.40 -13.64
CA LEU A 43 8.48 7.47 -14.57
C LEU A 43 10.00 7.59 -14.77
N LEU A 44 10.80 7.44 -13.72
CA LEU A 44 12.26 7.40 -13.83
C LEU A 44 12.71 6.25 -14.75
N LEU A 45 12.20 5.03 -14.55
CA LEU A 45 12.59 3.89 -15.38
C LEU A 45 12.15 4.05 -16.84
N LEU A 46 10.92 4.54 -17.08
CA LEU A 46 10.37 4.77 -18.41
C LEU A 46 10.99 5.96 -19.15
N VAL A 47 11.66 6.89 -18.45
CA VAL A 47 12.38 7.99 -19.08
C VAL A 47 13.87 7.68 -19.22
N LEU A 48 14.51 7.17 -18.17
CA LEU A 48 15.95 6.96 -18.13
C LEU A 48 16.39 5.79 -19.02
N ALA A 49 15.69 4.64 -18.98
CA ALA A 49 16.10 3.47 -19.75
C ALA A 49 15.97 3.70 -21.26
N PRO A 50 14.86 4.26 -21.80
CA PRO A 50 14.77 4.58 -23.22
C PRO A 50 15.72 5.71 -23.63
N ALA A 51 15.98 6.71 -22.78
CA ALA A 51 16.97 7.74 -23.07
C ALA A 51 18.38 7.18 -23.21
N VAL A 52 18.78 6.23 -22.35
CA VAL A 52 20.08 5.54 -22.46
C VAL A 52 20.15 4.67 -23.72
N VAL A 53 19.11 3.88 -24.01
CA VAL A 53 19.03 3.06 -25.24
C VAL A 53 19.07 3.93 -26.49
N GLY A 54 18.31 5.03 -26.50
CA GLY A 54 18.30 6.02 -27.57
C GLY A 54 19.65 6.69 -27.76
N ALA A 55 20.37 7.00 -26.67
CA ALA A 55 21.71 7.56 -26.75
C ALA A 55 22.71 6.61 -27.41
N VAL A 56 22.67 5.33 -27.04
CA VAL A 56 23.54 4.29 -27.59
C VAL A 56 23.24 4.05 -29.07
N PHE A 57 21.96 3.87 -29.44
CA PHE A 57 21.55 3.69 -30.84
C PHE A 57 21.82 4.93 -31.70
N GLY A 58 21.54 6.12 -31.18
CA GLY A 58 21.83 7.39 -31.84
C GLY A 58 23.32 7.58 -32.12
N GLY A 59 24.18 7.26 -31.13
CA GLY A 59 25.64 7.29 -31.29
C GLY A 59 26.13 6.29 -32.35
N LEU A 60 25.59 5.07 -32.35
CA LEU A 60 25.92 4.02 -33.33
C LEU A 60 25.52 4.40 -34.77
N ILE A 61 24.34 5.00 -34.96
CA ILE A 61 23.84 5.45 -36.28
C ILE A 61 24.58 6.71 -36.76
N GLY A 62 24.92 7.62 -35.84
CA GLY A 62 25.67 8.85 -36.11
C GLY A 62 27.07 8.64 -36.66
N LEU A 63 27.70 7.48 -36.35
CA LEU A 63 28.96 7.06 -36.94
C LEU A 63 28.87 6.84 -38.47
N ARG A 64 27.66 6.69 -39.04
CA ARG A 64 27.43 6.43 -40.48
C ARG A 64 26.92 7.64 -41.28
N ARG A 65 26.41 8.72 -40.67
CA ARG A 65 25.90 9.92 -41.39
C ARG A 65 26.27 11.24 -40.68
N PRO A 66 27.25 12.01 -41.19
CA PRO A 66 27.90 13.10 -40.45
C PRO A 66 27.21 14.47 -40.58
N ARG A 67 25.88 14.55 -40.55
CA ARG A 67 25.17 15.85 -40.74
C ARG A 67 24.07 16.19 -39.72
N ALA A 68 24.04 15.56 -38.55
CA ALA A 68 23.11 15.94 -37.49
C ALA A 68 23.73 16.98 -36.52
N ARG A 69 23.17 18.20 -36.47
CA ARG A 69 23.40 19.14 -35.36
C ARG A 69 22.52 18.72 -34.20
N ALA A 70 23.12 18.46 -33.03
CA ALA A 70 22.33 18.18 -31.84
C ALA A 70 22.05 19.46 -31.06
N PRO A 71 20.80 19.67 -30.63
CA PRO A 71 20.53 20.60 -29.55
C PRO A 71 21.10 20.00 -28.25
N ARG A 72 22.00 20.73 -27.56
CA ARG A 72 22.59 20.33 -26.25
C ARG A 72 21.68 20.64 -25.06
N ALA A 73 20.77 21.60 -25.21
CA ALA A 73 19.80 21.99 -24.20
C ALA A 73 18.76 20.91 -23.83
N PRO A 74 18.17 20.12 -24.76
CA PRO A 74 17.08 19.20 -24.43
C PRO A 74 17.49 17.99 -23.61
N VAL A 75 18.76 17.53 -23.66
CA VAL A 75 19.23 16.37 -22.89
C VAL A 75 19.44 16.72 -21.42
N ALA A 76 20.00 17.90 -21.14
CA ALA A 76 20.08 18.40 -19.77
C ALA A 76 18.68 18.64 -19.18
N LEU A 77 17.74 19.13 -20.00
CA LEU A 77 16.34 19.33 -19.59
C LEU A 77 15.62 18.01 -19.28
N THR A 78 15.83 16.95 -20.09
CA THR A 78 15.21 15.64 -19.85
C THR A 78 15.78 14.98 -18.60
N GLY A 79 17.10 15.04 -18.38
CA GLY A 79 17.73 14.52 -17.17
C GLY A 79 17.26 15.25 -15.90
N ALA A 80 17.17 16.59 -15.96
CA ALA A 80 16.66 17.40 -14.86
C ALA A 80 15.17 17.14 -14.59
N ALA A 81 14.34 17.01 -15.63
CA ALA A 81 12.91 16.70 -15.50
C ALA A 81 12.68 15.29 -14.93
N ALA A 82 13.45 14.28 -15.38
CA ALA A 82 13.38 12.93 -14.85
C ALA A 82 13.78 12.87 -13.36
N LEU A 83 14.83 13.61 -12.99
CA LEU A 83 15.25 13.71 -11.59
C LEU A 83 14.21 14.46 -10.74
N ALA A 84 13.63 15.56 -11.25
CA ALA A 84 12.58 16.30 -10.56
C ALA A 84 11.31 15.46 -10.36
N LEU A 85 10.95 14.60 -11.33
CA LEU A 85 9.83 13.65 -11.21
C LEU A 85 10.15 12.51 -10.24
N ALA A 86 11.39 12.02 -10.21
CA ALA A 86 11.81 10.97 -9.27
C ALA A 86 11.91 11.48 -7.83
N LEU A 87 12.22 12.76 -7.65
CA LEU A 87 12.23 13.45 -6.36
C LEU A 87 10.87 14.08 -6.03
N TRP A 88 9.87 13.95 -6.91
CA TRP A 88 8.55 14.51 -6.67
C TRP A 88 7.93 13.79 -5.48
N PRO A 89 7.52 14.53 -4.43
CA PRO A 89 6.88 13.91 -3.29
C PRO A 89 5.54 13.32 -3.75
N GLU A 90 5.43 11.99 -3.68
CA GLU A 90 4.16 11.32 -3.93
C GLU A 90 3.11 11.91 -2.99
N PRO A 91 1.94 12.32 -3.52
CA PRO A 91 0.81 12.70 -2.69
C PRO A 91 0.52 11.51 -1.76
N ARG A 92 0.85 11.64 -0.48
CA ARG A 92 0.42 10.65 0.49
C ARG A 92 -1.09 10.84 0.60
N PRO A 93 -1.90 9.83 0.26
CA PRO A 93 -3.34 9.96 0.46
C PRO A 93 -3.58 10.33 1.92
N ASP A 94 -4.56 11.20 2.15
CA ASP A 94 -4.95 11.54 3.50
C ASP A 94 -5.22 10.24 4.27
N PRO A 95 -4.72 10.12 5.51
CA PRO A 95 -4.83 8.88 6.26
C PRO A 95 -6.29 8.49 6.43
N VAL A 96 -6.69 7.40 5.78
CA VAL A 96 -8.05 6.84 5.90
C VAL A 96 -8.23 6.38 7.35
N LYS A 97 -9.24 6.93 8.01
CA LYS A 97 -9.64 6.48 9.34
C LYS A 97 -10.51 5.24 9.20
N VAL A 98 -10.09 4.14 9.83
CA VAL A 98 -10.83 2.88 9.82
C VAL A 98 -11.45 2.65 11.20
N LEU A 99 -12.75 2.33 11.22
CA LEU A 99 -13.47 1.88 12.40
C LEU A 99 -13.99 0.47 12.15
N VAL A 100 -13.65 -0.46 13.03
CA VAL A 100 -14.15 -1.83 13.01
C VAL A 100 -15.09 -2.01 14.20
N VAL A 101 -16.34 -2.39 13.92
CA VAL A 101 -17.36 -2.65 14.93
C VAL A 101 -17.78 -4.11 14.82
N GLY A 102 -17.67 -4.85 15.92
CA GLY A 102 -18.22 -6.20 16.04
C GLY A 102 -19.44 -6.19 16.95
N ILE A 103 -20.51 -6.87 16.55
CA ILE A 103 -21.73 -7.05 17.35
C ILE A 103 -21.95 -8.56 17.47
N ASP A 104 -21.84 -9.10 18.68
CA ASP A 104 -22.02 -10.55 18.91
C ASP A 104 -23.49 -10.94 18.70
N GLY A 105 -23.72 -12.05 18.00
CA GLY A 105 -25.07 -12.57 17.69
C GLY A 105 -25.89 -11.77 16.66
N ALA A 106 -25.32 -10.76 16.00
CA ALA A 106 -26.04 -9.92 15.04
C ALA A 106 -26.16 -10.56 13.64
N THR A 107 -26.97 -11.62 13.53
CA THR A 107 -27.27 -12.27 12.23
C THR A 107 -28.19 -11.40 11.36
N TYR A 108 -28.13 -11.59 10.04
CA TYR A 108 -29.04 -10.92 9.10
C TYR A 108 -30.50 -11.29 9.30
N ASP A 109 -30.80 -12.46 9.86
CA ASP A 109 -32.18 -12.87 10.18
C ASP A 109 -32.82 -11.96 11.25
N LEU A 110 -32.01 -11.26 12.05
CA LEU A 110 -32.45 -10.25 13.00
C LEU A 110 -32.34 -8.83 12.44
N ILE A 111 -31.22 -8.53 11.77
CA ILE A 111 -30.93 -7.18 11.27
C ILE A 111 -31.91 -6.77 10.16
N ASP A 112 -32.20 -7.65 9.20
CA ASP A 112 -33.00 -7.30 8.02
C ASP A 112 -34.47 -6.96 8.38
N PRO A 113 -35.17 -7.74 9.24
CA PRO A 113 -36.50 -7.34 9.73
C PRO A 113 -36.51 -6.00 10.46
N MET A 114 -35.50 -5.73 11.30
CA MET A 114 -35.40 -4.46 12.03
C MET A 114 -35.10 -3.27 11.09
N ILE A 115 -34.32 -3.48 10.04
CA ILE A 115 -34.13 -2.49 8.96
C ILE A 115 -35.47 -2.21 8.26
N ALA A 116 -36.24 -3.25 7.94
CA ALA A 116 -37.54 -3.12 7.29
C ALA A 116 -38.55 -2.37 8.18
N ALA A 117 -38.51 -2.58 9.49
CA ALA A 117 -39.29 -1.84 10.48
C ALA A 117 -38.83 -0.39 10.70
N GLY A 118 -37.69 0.02 10.13
CA GLY A 118 -37.13 1.37 10.27
C GLY A 118 -36.34 1.61 11.56
N GLU A 119 -36.02 0.56 12.32
CA GLU A 119 -35.38 0.66 13.63
C GLU A 119 -33.86 0.83 13.56
N LEU A 120 -33.24 0.42 12.44
CA LEU A 120 -31.78 0.44 12.25
C LEU A 120 -31.35 1.33 11.06
N PRO A 121 -31.58 2.66 11.10
CA PRO A 121 -31.33 3.56 9.98
C PRO A 121 -29.84 3.64 9.59
N ALA A 122 -28.92 3.56 10.56
CA ALA A 122 -27.49 3.57 10.29
C ALA A 122 -27.01 2.30 9.56
N LEU A 123 -27.48 1.12 9.98
CA LEU A 123 -27.17 -0.15 9.31
C LEU A 123 -27.81 -0.20 7.92
N LYS A 124 -29.01 0.37 7.74
CA LYS A 124 -29.66 0.50 6.43
C LYS A 124 -28.81 1.31 5.44
N SER A 125 -28.31 2.49 5.85
CA SER A 125 -27.43 3.32 5.02
C SER A 125 -26.13 2.58 4.68
N MET A 126 -25.47 1.96 5.66
CA MET A 126 -24.26 1.16 5.42
C MET A 126 -24.49 -0.01 4.46
N ALA A 127 -25.65 -0.68 4.54
CA ALA A 127 -26.01 -1.77 3.65
C ALA A 127 -26.31 -1.31 2.21
N THR A 128 -26.77 -0.07 2.04
CA THR A 128 -27.16 0.50 0.73
C THR A 128 -25.98 1.17 0.02
N GLU A 129 -25.14 1.87 0.77
CA GLU A 129 -23.99 2.64 0.23
C GLU A 129 -22.68 1.83 0.25
N GLY A 130 -22.63 0.77 1.04
CA GLY A 130 -21.46 -0.08 1.22
C GLY A 130 -21.59 -1.45 0.56
N SER A 131 -20.91 -2.44 1.15
CA SER A 131 -20.96 -3.83 0.72
C SER A 131 -21.34 -4.71 1.90
N ARG A 132 -22.15 -5.74 1.65
CA ARG A 132 -22.60 -6.71 2.66
C ARG A 132 -22.56 -8.13 2.09
N GLY A 133 -22.37 -9.12 2.97
CA GLY A 133 -22.33 -10.52 2.58
C GLY A 133 -22.26 -11.44 3.79
N VAL A 134 -22.74 -12.67 3.61
CA VAL A 134 -22.64 -13.71 4.64
C VAL A 134 -21.21 -14.23 4.68
N LEU A 135 -20.59 -14.17 5.85
CA LEU A 135 -19.27 -14.76 6.09
C LEU A 135 -19.43 -16.19 6.57
N MET A 136 -18.60 -17.10 6.06
CA MET A 136 -18.51 -18.45 6.60
C MET A 136 -17.83 -18.40 7.97
N SER A 137 -18.50 -18.96 8.97
CA SER A 137 -17.92 -19.17 10.30
C SER A 137 -17.05 -20.42 10.34
N MET A 138 -16.42 -20.68 11.48
CA MET A 138 -15.63 -21.86 11.74
C MET A 138 -16.17 -22.64 12.95
N GLU A 139 -15.92 -23.95 12.95
CA GLU A 139 -16.24 -24.83 14.09
C GLU A 139 -15.00 -25.09 14.95
N PRO A 140 -15.11 -25.08 16.29
CA PRO A 140 -16.31 -24.77 17.07
C PRO A 140 -16.62 -23.27 17.13
N MET A 141 -17.92 -22.91 17.11
CA MET A 141 -18.39 -21.52 17.21
C MET A 141 -18.29 -20.93 18.63
N PHE A 142 -17.10 -20.92 19.22
CA PHE A 142 -16.86 -20.24 20.50
C PHE A 142 -16.43 -18.80 20.25
N SER A 143 -17.17 -17.82 20.80
CA SER A 143 -16.87 -16.40 20.61
C SER A 143 -15.38 -16.05 20.89
N PRO A 144 -14.75 -16.49 22.00
CA PRO A 144 -13.34 -16.18 22.27
C PRO A 144 -12.38 -16.62 21.16
N LEU A 145 -12.66 -17.78 20.56
CA LEU A 145 -11.91 -18.33 19.44
C LEU A 145 -12.14 -17.47 18.19
N LEU A 146 -13.40 -17.31 17.77
CA LEU A 146 -13.78 -16.57 16.57
C LEU A 146 -13.29 -15.12 16.57
N TRP A 147 -13.46 -14.42 17.69
CA TRP A 147 -13.02 -13.02 17.84
C TRP A 147 -11.50 -12.87 17.82
N THR A 148 -10.76 -13.89 18.24
CA THR A 148 -9.29 -13.90 18.14
C THR A 148 -8.84 -14.23 16.71
N THR A 149 -9.50 -15.16 16.03
CA THR A 149 -9.29 -15.44 14.60
C THR A 149 -9.51 -14.18 13.78
N MET A 150 -10.63 -13.47 13.97
CA MET A 150 -10.91 -12.21 13.26
C MET A 150 -9.85 -11.13 13.54
N ALA A 151 -9.40 -11.01 14.78
CA ALA A 151 -8.41 -10.01 15.16
C ALA A 151 -7.00 -10.31 14.61
N SER A 152 -6.64 -11.57 14.45
CA SER A 152 -5.27 -11.98 14.07
C SER A 152 -5.14 -12.42 12.60
N GLY A 153 -6.25 -12.79 11.95
CA GLY A 153 -6.24 -13.46 10.66
C GLY A 153 -5.57 -14.83 10.70
N ARG A 154 -5.40 -15.43 11.89
CA ARG A 154 -4.74 -16.72 12.11
C ARG A 154 -5.73 -17.75 12.64
N PRO A 155 -5.51 -19.04 12.39
CA PRO A 155 -6.37 -20.08 12.95
C PRO A 155 -6.03 -20.37 14.44
N PRO A 156 -6.90 -21.09 15.16
CA PRO A 156 -6.75 -21.38 16.59
C PRO A 156 -5.43 -22.06 16.96
N GLU A 157 -4.93 -22.93 16.09
CA GLU A 157 -3.68 -23.65 16.27
C GLU A 157 -2.47 -22.70 16.30
N GLU A 158 -2.58 -21.55 15.64
CA GLU A 158 -1.54 -20.53 15.62
C GLU A 158 -1.69 -19.52 16.76
N HIS A 159 -2.91 -19.00 16.98
CA HIS A 159 -3.13 -17.95 17.98
C HIS A 159 -3.32 -18.48 19.41
N GLY A 160 -3.59 -19.78 19.58
CA GLY A 160 -3.60 -20.50 20.86
C GLY A 160 -4.89 -20.36 21.68
N ILE A 161 -5.98 -19.85 21.10
CA ILE A 161 -7.25 -19.63 21.81
C ILE A 161 -8.29 -20.64 21.34
N HIS A 162 -8.71 -21.53 22.24
CA HIS A 162 -9.59 -22.65 21.90
C HIS A 162 -10.93 -22.63 22.65
N GLY A 163 -11.17 -21.65 23.55
CA GLY A 163 -12.40 -21.61 24.34
C GLY A 163 -12.44 -20.45 25.34
N PHE A 164 -13.37 -20.54 26.30
CA PHE A 164 -13.70 -19.45 27.23
C PHE A 164 -12.72 -19.25 28.39
N HIS A 165 -11.95 -20.26 28.76
CA HIS A 165 -10.93 -20.15 29.81
C HIS A 165 -9.63 -19.55 29.24
N THR A 166 -9.70 -18.32 28.75
CA THR A 166 -8.59 -17.62 28.10
C THR A 166 -8.43 -16.21 28.62
N ARG A 167 -7.21 -15.68 28.51
CA ARG A 167 -6.83 -14.31 28.84
C ARG A 167 -6.22 -13.62 27.62
N ALA A 168 -6.19 -12.29 27.64
CA ALA A 168 -5.54 -11.49 26.61
C ALA A 168 -4.05 -11.84 26.41
N THR A 169 -3.39 -12.35 27.47
CA THR A 169 -1.99 -12.78 27.47
C THR A 169 -1.74 -14.10 26.77
N ASP A 170 -2.79 -14.89 26.56
CA ASP A 170 -2.67 -16.26 26.05
C ASP A 170 -2.62 -16.28 24.52
N VAL A 171 -2.95 -15.15 23.88
CA VAL A 171 -2.85 -14.97 22.43
C VAL A 171 -1.37 -14.94 22.01
N LEU A 172 -0.99 -15.90 21.17
CA LEU A 172 0.41 -16.14 20.79
C LEU A 172 0.89 -15.32 19.58
N VAL A 173 -0.03 -14.75 18.82
CA VAL A 173 0.25 -14.04 17.56
C VAL A 173 -0.09 -12.54 17.64
N PRO A 174 0.53 -11.70 16.80
CA PRO A 174 0.09 -10.32 16.64
C PRO A 174 -1.34 -10.25 16.14
N ARG A 175 -2.08 -9.23 16.59
CA ARG A 175 -3.41 -8.88 16.07
C ARG A 175 -3.31 -7.63 15.20
N LEU A 176 -4.36 -7.32 14.46
CA LEU A 176 -4.41 -6.18 13.53
C LEU A 176 -3.92 -4.87 14.17
N TRP A 177 -4.32 -4.59 15.40
CA TRP A 177 -3.86 -3.41 16.12
C TRP A 177 -2.40 -3.46 16.59
N ASP A 178 -1.86 -4.65 16.87
CA ASP A 178 -0.44 -4.79 17.18
C ASP A 178 0.40 -4.50 15.93
N ILE A 179 -0.09 -4.93 14.75
CA ILE A 179 0.45 -4.63 13.41
C ILE A 179 0.38 -3.14 13.11
N ALA A 180 -0.80 -2.54 13.21
CA ALA A 180 -0.98 -1.13 12.93
C ALA A 180 -0.10 -0.24 13.83
N GLU A 181 0.02 -0.59 15.11
CA GLU A 181 0.86 0.16 16.04
C GLU A 181 2.36 0.00 15.75
N SER A 182 2.84 -1.15 15.30
CA SER A 182 4.26 -1.32 14.93
C SER A 182 4.65 -0.41 13.75
N GLU A 183 3.68 -0.11 12.88
CA GLU A 183 3.82 0.85 11.78
C GLU A 183 3.63 2.31 12.22
N GLY A 184 3.43 2.56 13.52
CA GLY A 184 3.25 3.91 14.08
C GLY A 184 1.85 4.50 13.90
N LEU A 185 0.85 3.69 13.54
CA LEU A 185 -0.53 4.15 13.46
C LEU A 185 -1.14 4.32 14.86
N ARG A 186 -2.02 5.31 14.97
CA ARG A 186 -2.79 5.55 16.21
C ARG A 186 -3.98 4.59 16.24
N ILE A 187 -4.09 3.83 17.33
CA ILE A 187 -5.12 2.80 17.49
C ILE A 187 -5.87 2.99 18.81
N GLY A 188 -7.18 2.78 18.78
CA GLY A 188 -8.05 2.64 19.94
C GLY A 188 -8.75 1.28 19.91
N ILE A 189 -8.89 0.64 21.07
CA ILE A 189 -9.58 -0.65 21.22
C ILE A 189 -10.49 -0.54 22.42
N TYR A 190 -11.74 -1.00 22.27
CA TYR A 190 -12.71 -1.02 23.36
C TYR A 190 -13.53 -2.30 23.29
N LYS A 191 -13.57 -3.03 24.41
CA LYS A 191 -14.40 -4.24 24.61
C LYS A 191 -14.26 -5.35 23.56
N TRP A 192 -13.18 -5.37 22.76
CA TRP A 192 -12.92 -6.51 21.88
C TRP A 192 -12.68 -7.78 22.71
N LEU A 193 -13.47 -8.82 22.44
CA LEU A 193 -13.51 -10.04 23.25
C LEU A 193 -12.12 -10.66 23.41
N VAL A 194 -11.83 -11.25 24.58
CA VAL A 194 -10.53 -11.81 25.03
C VAL A 194 -9.41 -10.78 25.19
N THR A 195 -9.37 -9.76 24.34
CA THR A 195 -8.19 -8.92 24.13
C THR A 195 -8.23 -7.57 24.84
N TYR A 196 -9.39 -7.20 25.39
CA TYR A 196 -9.59 -5.97 26.18
C TYR A 196 -9.57 -6.23 27.71
N PRO A 197 -8.90 -5.38 28.52
CA PRO A 197 -7.95 -4.35 28.11
C PRO A 197 -6.71 -4.99 27.50
N ARG A 198 -5.99 -4.24 26.64
CA ARG A 198 -4.81 -4.76 25.97
C ARG A 198 -3.77 -5.22 26.99
N ALA A 199 -3.51 -6.52 27.03
CA ALA A 199 -2.41 -7.05 27.82
C ALA A 199 -1.05 -6.71 27.17
N PRO A 200 -0.02 -6.37 27.97
CA PRO A 200 1.36 -6.32 27.47
C PRO A 200 1.75 -7.69 26.91
N ARG A 201 2.27 -7.75 25.68
CA ARG A 201 2.79 -9.03 25.13
C ARG A 201 4.04 -9.44 25.90
N ARG A 202 4.13 -10.72 26.30
CA ARG A 202 5.38 -11.31 26.80
C ARG A 202 6.43 -11.24 25.68
N ALA A 203 7.60 -10.69 26.01
CA ALA A 203 8.69 -10.45 25.05
C ALA A 203 9.19 -11.71 24.32
N SER A 204 8.91 -12.91 24.84
CA SER A 204 9.35 -14.20 24.29
C SER A 204 8.44 -14.77 23.19
N SER A 205 7.26 -14.19 22.92
CA SER A 205 6.34 -14.70 21.88
C SER A 205 6.51 -14.06 20.50
N CYS A 206 7.51 -13.19 20.31
CA CYS A 206 7.90 -12.76 18.97
C CYS A 206 8.66 -13.90 18.30
N ARG A 207 7.98 -14.69 17.44
CA ARG A 207 8.69 -15.52 16.46
C ARG A 207 9.65 -14.63 15.66
N ALA A 208 10.85 -15.15 15.40
CA ALA A 208 11.88 -14.49 14.61
C ALA A 208 11.30 -14.09 13.24
N GLY A 209 11.19 -12.79 12.97
CA GLY A 209 10.64 -12.29 11.71
C GLY A 209 9.95 -10.93 11.81
N TRP A 210 9.61 -10.48 13.02
CA TRP A 210 8.89 -9.21 13.20
C TRP A 210 9.80 -8.10 13.76
N PRO A 211 10.10 -7.04 12.99
CA PRO A 211 11.05 -6.01 13.41
C PRO A 211 10.48 -5.16 14.55
N ARG A 212 11.28 -4.97 15.61
CA ARG A 212 10.97 -4.01 16.67
C ARG A 212 11.28 -2.59 16.17
N ARG A 213 10.27 -1.82 15.78
CA ARG A 213 10.44 -0.35 15.75
C ARG A 213 10.46 0.17 17.19
N ARG A 214 11.59 0.76 17.60
CA ARG A 214 11.70 1.45 18.90
C ARG A 214 10.73 2.63 18.91
N ARG A 215 9.86 2.72 19.92
CA ARG A 215 9.07 3.95 20.16
C ARG A 215 10.04 5.10 20.43
N PRO A 216 9.83 6.30 19.85
CA PRO A 216 10.51 7.50 20.32
C PRO A 216 10.10 7.77 21.78
N SER A 217 11.08 8.11 22.63
CA SER A 217 10.83 8.55 24.00
C SER A 217 9.98 9.83 23.98
N PRO A 218 9.03 10.01 24.91
CA PRO A 218 8.34 11.30 25.06
C PRO A 218 9.36 12.39 25.43
N PRO A 219 9.17 13.64 24.97
CA PRO A 219 10.00 14.76 25.42
C PRO A 219 9.83 14.97 26.92
N SER A 220 10.96 15.20 27.58
CA SER A 220 11.12 15.49 29.01
C SER A 220 10.47 16.80 29.43
#